data_AF-G5AC02-F1
#
_entry.id   AF-G5AC02-F1
#
_cell.length_a   1.000
_cell.length_b   1.000
_cell.length_c   1.000
_cell.angle_alpha   90.00
_cell.angle_beta   90.00
_cell.angle_gamma   90.00
#
_symmetry.space_group_name_H-M   'P 1'
#
loop_
_entity.id
_entity.type
_entity.pdbx_description
1 polymer ?
#
loop_
_entity_poly.entity_id
_entity_poly.type
_entity_poly.pdbx_seq_one_letter_code
_entity_poly.pdbx_strand_id
1 'polypeptide(L)'
;VKIVREMAYQDGADDFRPITFMDFKNPDGLLHVGDGSDEEPFVVGITTRALLTRLDRDPSTFIFHIDTTFKLSQVGYSVLVMGISDRSRSFHLVAFCILSQRIESVYTAALSAFRAIYTGTTGKQIRLKFVMGDAESGQLTALEQVFRHDSDFMFLMCFFHVMKKVQEKTKCLLDRVANGVLAQIYDMHFCSSFPELVQATNCYWKDDLEAFAAYFKSQWLGARFSRWQCCYAAPGFANTDNPVEQFN
;
A
#
# COMPACT_ATOMS: atom_id res chain seq x y z
N VAL A 1 20.63 12.74 -11.58
CA VAL A 1 21.16 11.64 -12.43
C VAL A 1 22.46 11.02 -11.92
N LYS A 2 23.51 11.81 -11.60
CA LYS A 2 24.82 11.25 -11.16
C LYS A 2 24.73 10.28 -9.97
N ILE A 3 24.11 10.69 -8.86
CA ILE A 3 23.91 9.84 -7.66
C ILE A 3 23.11 8.56 -7.97
N VAL A 4 22.07 8.66 -8.81
CA VAL A 4 21.23 7.51 -9.23
C VAL A 4 22.05 6.47 -10.01
N ARG A 5 23.03 6.92 -10.79
CA ARG A 5 23.92 6.01 -11.54
C ARG A 5 25.02 5.43 -10.65
N GLU A 6 25.55 6.22 -9.72
CA GLU A 6 26.60 5.80 -8.77
C GLU A 6 26.10 4.80 -7.73
N MET A 7 24.81 4.86 -7.40
CA MET A 7 24.15 3.96 -6.44
C MET A 7 23.31 2.87 -7.11
N ALA A 8 23.42 2.70 -8.43
CA ALA A 8 22.81 1.57 -9.12
C ALA A 8 23.35 0.24 -8.57
N TYR A 9 22.55 -0.81 -8.69
CA TYR A 9 22.91 -2.14 -8.19
C TYR A 9 24.30 -2.59 -8.69
N GLN A 10 25.13 -3.02 -7.75
CA GLN A 10 26.45 -3.60 -8.00
C GLN A 10 26.52 -4.94 -7.27
N ASP A 11 26.91 -6.00 -7.98
CA ASP A 11 27.06 -7.31 -7.36
C ASP A 11 28.21 -7.32 -6.34
N GLY A 12 28.03 -8.03 -5.23
CA GLY A 12 28.99 -8.07 -4.11
C GLY A 12 29.08 -6.81 -3.24
N ALA A 13 28.19 -5.83 -3.40
CA ALA A 13 28.12 -4.66 -2.52
C ALA A 13 27.59 -5.00 -1.11
N ASP A 14 28.01 -4.21 -0.12
CA ASP A 14 27.56 -4.30 1.29
C ASP A 14 26.03 -4.33 1.44
N ASP A 15 25.52 -5.15 2.36
CA ASP A 15 24.09 -5.41 2.54
C ASP A 15 23.28 -4.16 2.90
N PHE A 16 23.92 -3.17 3.51
CA PHE A 16 23.32 -1.92 3.96
C PHE A 16 23.61 -0.74 3.03
N ARG A 17 24.39 -0.95 1.98
CA ARG A 17 24.62 0.09 0.97
C ARG A 17 23.30 0.44 0.28
N PRO A 18 22.95 1.73 0.18
CA PRO A 18 21.81 2.17 -0.60
C PRO A 18 21.95 1.76 -2.07
N ILE A 19 20.86 1.22 -2.61
CA ILE A 19 20.71 0.80 -4.00
C ILE A 19 19.56 1.60 -4.60
N THR A 20 19.84 2.27 -5.71
CA THR A 20 18.81 2.91 -6.54
C THR A 20 18.37 1.98 -7.67
N PHE A 21 17.06 1.93 -7.93
CA PHE A 21 16.48 1.10 -9.00
C PHE A 21 15.41 1.87 -9.78
N MET A 22 15.22 1.53 -11.05
CA MET A 22 14.24 2.15 -11.95
C MET A 22 14.00 1.27 -13.18
N ASP A 23 12.86 1.47 -13.84
CA ASP A 23 12.44 0.65 -14.98
C ASP A 23 12.82 1.28 -16.33
N PHE A 24 12.80 2.61 -16.41
CA PHE A 24 12.96 3.31 -17.68
C PHE A 24 14.38 3.17 -18.23
N LYS A 25 14.47 2.52 -19.38
CA LYS A 25 15.66 2.51 -20.23
C LYS A 25 15.38 3.38 -21.45
N ASN A 26 16.34 4.23 -21.82
CA ASN A 26 16.29 4.93 -23.10
C ASN A 26 16.45 3.91 -24.26
N PRO A 27 16.27 4.33 -25.54
CA PRO A 27 16.46 3.45 -26.69
C PRO A 27 17.85 2.75 -26.74
N ASP A 28 18.86 3.33 -26.09
CA ASP A 28 20.22 2.78 -26.00
C ASP A 28 20.40 1.79 -24.83
N GLY A 29 19.35 1.49 -24.07
CA GLY A 29 19.38 0.58 -22.92
C GLY A 29 19.93 1.17 -21.62
N LEU A 30 20.25 2.47 -21.59
CA LEU A 30 20.74 3.18 -20.41
C LEU A 30 19.60 3.60 -19.51
N LEU A 31 19.85 3.56 -18.19
CA LEU A 31 18.92 4.07 -17.18
C LEU A 31 18.57 5.54 -17.45
N HIS A 32 17.28 5.77 -17.63
CA HIS A 32 16.64 7.07 -17.86
C HIS A 32 15.73 7.38 -16.68
N VAL A 33 15.84 8.59 -16.14
CA VAL A 33 15.15 8.93 -14.88
C VAL A 33 13.78 9.56 -15.14
N GLY A 34 13.55 10.13 -16.32
CA GLY A 34 12.46 11.05 -16.60
C GLY A 34 12.77 12.47 -16.14
N ASP A 35 12.19 13.47 -16.80
CA ASP A 35 12.24 14.88 -16.39
C ASP A 35 11.07 15.29 -15.48
N GLY A 36 10.09 14.39 -15.31
CA GLY A 36 8.91 14.58 -14.49
C GLY A 36 7.73 15.22 -15.23
N SER A 37 7.83 15.41 -16.54
CA SER A 37 6.69 15.69 -17.42
C SER A 37 5.75 14.49 -17.51
N ASP A 38 4.57 14.68 -18.09
CA ASP A 38 3.62 13.58 -18.31
C ASP A 38 4.11 12.63 -19.43
N GLU A 39 4.95 13.14 -20.33
CA GLU A 39 5.62 12.37 -21.38
C GLU A 39 6.81 11.56 -20.86
N GLU A 40 7.59 12.11 -19.93
CA GLU A 40 8.75 11.47 -19.29
C GLU A 40 8.66 11.47 -17.74
N PRO A 41 7.79 10.62 -17.14
CA PRO A 41 7.62 10.54 -15.71
C PRO A 41 8.92 10.25 -14.95
N PHE A 42 9.14 10.97 -13.86
CA PHE A 42 10.23 10.75 -12.92
C PHE A 42 9.92 9.58 -11.98
N VAL A 43 10.73 8.51 -12.04
CA VAL A 43 10.63 7.35 -11.13
C VAL A 43 12.01 6.92 -10.65
N VAL A 44 12.23 6.99 -9.33
CA VAL A 44 13.45 6.47 -8.70
C VAL A 44 13.09 5.71 -7.43
N GLY A 45 13.43 4.43 -7.39
CA GLY A 45 13.35 3.58 -6.20
C GLY A 45 14.66 3.55 -5.41
N ILE A 46 14.56 3.42 -4.09
CA ILE A 46 15.68 3.30 -3.16
C ILE A 46 15.42 2.13 -2.20
N THR A 47 16.44 1.29 -2.00
CA THR A 47 16.41 0.14 -1.09
C THR A 47 17.83 -0.25 -0.64
N THR A 48 17.99 -1.36 0.08
CA THR A 48 19.27 -2.04 0.31
C THR A 48 19.04 -3.56 0.17
N ARG A 49 20.11 -4.35 0.05
CA ARG A 49 19.98 -5.82 0.02
C ARG A 49 19.36 -6.35 1.33
N ALA A 50 19.75 -5.79 2.47
CA ALA A 50 19.15 -6.11 3.77
C ALA A 50 17.65 -5.79 3.84
N LEU A 51 17.17 -4.73 3.18
CA LEU A 51 15.75 -4.42 3.14
C LEU A 51 14.97 -5.36 2.21
N LEU A 52 15.52 -5.69 1.04
CA LEU A 52 14.88 -6.60 0.07
C LEU A 52 14.73 -8.02 0.63
N THR A 53 15.75 -8.54 1.32
CA THR A 53 15.74 -9.89 1.90
C THR A 53 14.68 -10.08 2.99
N ARG A 54 14.08 -9.01 3.51
CA ARG A 54 12.94 -9.10 4.45
C ARG A 54 11.69 -9.74 3.83
N LEU A 55 11.57 -9.70 2.50
CA LEU A 55 10.51 -10.38 1.76
C LEU A 55 10.80 -11.87 1.50
N ASP A 56 12.04 -12.32 1.72
CA ASP A 56 12.44 -13.71 1.47
C ASP A 56 12.05 -14.64 2.64
N ARG A 57 10.74 -14.76 2.84
CA ARG A 57 10.12 -15.62 3.84
C ARG A 57 8.71 -15.99 3.41
N ASP A 58 8.07 -16.90 4.15
CA ASP A 58 6.70 -17.33 3.85
C ASP A 58 5.76 -16.10 3.77
N PRO A 59 5.06 -15.88 2.64
CA PRO A 59 4.18 -14.73 2.44
C PRO A 59 2.99 -14.69 3.41
N SER A 60 2.69 -15.80 4.10
CA SER A 60 1.66 -15.82 5.15
C SER A 60 2.10 -15.18 6.47
N THR A 61 3.40 -14.89 6.62
CA THR A 61 3.99 -14.34 7.85
C THR A 61 4.02 -12.82 7.89
N PHE A 62 3.67 -12.16 6.79
CA PHE A 62 3.64 -10.70 6.68
C PHE A 62 2.46 -10.18 5.85
N ILE A 63 2.14 -8.90 6.03
CA ILE A 63 1.30 -8.12 5.12
C ILE A 63 2.22 -7.16 4.39
N PHE A 64 2.17 -7.14 3.05
CA PHE A 64 2.89 -6.16 2.25
C PHE A 64 2.09 -4.88 2.19
N HIS A 65 2.71 -3.78 2.58
CA HIS A 65 2.09 -2.47 2.61
C HIS A 65 2.65 -1.60 1.51
N ILE A 66 1.77 -0.84 0.88
CA ILE A 66 2.09 0.14 -0.15
C ILE A 66 1.25 1.38 0.08
N ASP A 67 1.88 2.53 0.19
CA ASP A 67 1.19 3.78 0.50
C ASP A 67 1.88 4.96 -0.16
N THR A 68 1.10 5.96 -0.55
CA THR A 68 1.63 7.12 -1.29
C THR A 68 1.49 8.38 -0.46
N THR A 69 2.64 8.91 -0.04
CA THR A 69 2.74 10.08 0.84
C THR A 69 2.99 11.35 0.04
N PHE A 70 2.53 12.47 0.60
CA PHE A 70 2.77 13.79 0.05
C PHE A 70 3.79 14.54 0.91
N LYS A 71 4.47 15.51 0.29
CA LYS A 71 5.25 16.59 0.94
C LYS A 71 6.68 16.27 1.39
N LEU A 72 7.43 15.48 0.62
CA LEU A 72 8.86 15.29 0.91
C LEU A 72 9.82 15.95 -0.09
N SER A 73 9.31 16.60 -1.15
CA SER A 73 10.15 17.28 -2.15
C SER A 73 9.72 18.72 -2.42
N GLN A 74 10.70 19.59 -2.74
CA GLN A 74 10.46 20.99 -3.14
C GLN A 74 9.61 21.11 -4.42
N VAL A 75 9.59 20.05 -5.23
CA VAL A 75 8.85 19.95 -6.51
C VAL A 75 7.50 19.24 -6.39
N GLY A 76 7.12 18.81 -5.18
CA GLY A 76 5.80 18.21 -4.93
C GLY A 76 5.62 16.75 -5.38
N TYR A 77 6.69 16.06 -5.77
CA TYR A 77 6.66 14.62 -6.05
C TYR A 77 6.23 13.81 -4.84
N SER A 78 5.49 12.75 -5.13
CA SER A 78 5.00 11.80 -4.13
C SER A 78 6.06 10.75 -3.81
N VAL A 79 5.98 10.19 -2.60
CA VAL A 79 6.81 9.05 -2.20
C VAL A 79 5.91 7.85 -2.00
N LEU A 80 6.11 6.81 -2.81
CA LEU A 80 5.50 5.51 -2.65
C LEU A 80 6.36 4.69 -1.69
N VAL A 81 5.86 4.45 -0.49
CA VAL A 81 6.55 3.63 0.51
C VAL A 81 6.08 2.19 0.38
N MET A 82 7.04 1.25 0.38
CA MET A 82 6.80 -0.19 0.35
C MET A 82 7.43 -0.84 1.56
N GLY A 83 6.66 -1.60 2.31
CA GLY A 83 7.16 -2.28 3.49
C GLY A 83 6.32 -3.49 3.86
N ILE A 84 6.64 -4.08 5.00
CA ILE A 84 5.92 -5.23 5.53
C ILE A 84 5.65 -5.08 7.01
N SER A 85 4.47 -5.51 7.45
CA SER A 85 4.19 -5.73 8.86
C SER A 85 4.24 -7.21 9.18
N ASP A 86 4.85 -7.57 10.31
CA ASP A 86 4.89 -8.94 10.79
C ASP A 86 3.93 -9.17 11.97
N ARG A 87 3.92 -10.41 12.47
CA ARG A 87 3.12 -10.83 13.63
C ARG A 87 3.69 -10.35 14.98
N SER A 88 4.82 -9.65 14.96
CA SER A 88 5.34 -8.90 16.11
C SER A 88 4.75 -7.48 16.15
N ARG A 89 3.77 -7.18 15.29
CA ARG A 89 3.10 -5.87 15.19
C ARG A 89 4.08 -4.75 14.85
N SER A 90 5.14 -5.09 14.12
CA SER A 90 6.20 -4.16 13.74
C SER A 90 6.21 -3.96 12.24
N PHE A 91 6.48 -2.73 11.82
CA PHE A 91 6.68 -2.40 10.43
C PHE A 91 8.14 -2.37 10.05
N HIS A 92 8.40 -2.86 8.84
CA HIS A 92 9.72 -2.95 8.28
C HIS A 92 9.68 -2.38 6.87
N LEU A 93 10.35 -1.25 6.66
CA LEU A 93 10.58 -0.70 5.33
C LEU A 93 11.25 -1.76 4.44
N VAL A 94 10.87 -1.81 3.17
CA VAL A 94 11.52 -2.65 2.14
C VAL A 94 12.09 -1.77 1.03
N ALA A 95 11.34 -0.78 0.56
CA ALA A 95 11.81 0.19 -0.42
C ALA A 95 10.92 1.44 -0.37
N PHE A 96 11.36 2.51 -1.01
CA PHE A 96 10.48 3.62 -1.37
C PHE A 96 10.82 4.13 -2.76
N CYS A 97 9.82 4.66 -3.46
CA CYS A 97 9.99 5.24 -4.79
C CYS A 97 9.52 6.69 -4.79
N ILE A 98 10.29 7.58 -5.41
CA ILE A 98 9.88 8.94 -5.70
C ILE A 98 9.19 8.94 -7.06
N LEU A 99 7.94 9.42 -7.10
CA LEU A 99 7.08 9.43 -8.29
C LEU A 99 6.60 10.86 -8.59
N SER A 100 6.76 11.31 -9.84
CA SER A 100 6.22 12.60 -10.29
C SER A 100 4.70 12.61 -10.43
N GLN A 101 4.10 11.54 -10.99
CA GLN A 101 2.66 11.41 -11.16
C GLN A 101 2.10 10.19 -10.41
N ARG A 102 0.82 10.29 -10.05
CA ARG A 102 0.03 9.20 -9.44
C ARG A 102 -0.96 8.65 -10.45
N ILE A 103 -0.40 7.99 -11.45
CA ILE A 103 -1.15 7.31 -12.51
C ILE A 103 -0.71 5.86 -12.59
N GLU A 104 -1.59 5.00 -13.09
CA GLU A 104 -1.38 3.55 -13.15
C GLU A 104 -0.04 3.18 -13.81
N SER A 105 0.30 3.78 -14.95
CA SER A 105 1.54 3.49 -15.67
C SER A 105 2.80 3.78 -14.84
N VAL A 106 2.78 4.84 -14.02
CA VAL A 106 3.90 5.21 -13.15
C VAL A 106 4.03 4.25 -11.98
N TYR A 107 2.92 3.82 -11.37
CA TYR A 107 2.95 2.75 -10.36
C TYR A 107 3.44 1.43 -10.95
N THR A 108 2.97 1.05 -12.14
CA THR A 108 3.40 -0.18 -12.81
C THR A 108 4.90 -0.16 -13.09
N ALA A 109 5.46 0.97 -13.56
CA ALA A 109 6.90 1.11 -13.76
C ALA A 109 7.69 0.99 -12.44
N ALA A 110 7.25 1.69 -11.38
CA ALA A 110 7.90 1.63 -10.08
C ALA A 110 7.89 0.21 -9.48
N LEU A 111 6.76 -0.49 -9.57
CA LEU A 111 6.59 -1.85 -9.07
C LEU A 111 7.34 -2.89 -9.92
N SER A 112 7.40 -2.70 -11.24
CA SER A 112 8.18 -3.56 -12.14
C SER A 112 9.68 -3.44 -11.85
N ALA A 113 10.18 -2.22 -11.67
CA ALA A 113 11.56 -1.98 -11.24
C ALA A 113 11.85 -2.62 -9.88
N PHE A 114 10.91 -2.50 -8.94
CA PHE A 114 11.02 -3.12 -7.61
C PHE A 114 11.10 -4.65 -7.69
N ARG A 115 10.25 -5.27 -8.51
CA ARG A 115 10.28 -6.71 -8.79
C ARG A 115 11.60 -7.14 -9.41
N ALA A 116 12.10 -6.36 -10.38
CA ALA A 116 13.36 -6.64 -11.06
C ALA A 116 14.55 -6.58 -10.11
N ILE A 117 14.65 -5.53 -9.27
CA ILE A 117 15.75 -5.41 -8.32
C ILE A 117 15.70 -6.48 -7.24
N TYR A 118 14.51 -6.85 -6.76
CA TYR A 118 14.35 -7.97 -5.82
C TYR A 118 14.85 -9.27 -6.44
N THR A 119 14.43 -9.56 -7.68
CA THR A 119 14.83 -10.78 -8.39
C THR A 119 16.34 -10.80 -8.62
N GLY A 120 16.92 -9.69 -9.06
CA GLY A 120 18.37 -9.57 -9.25
C GLY A 120 19.18 -9.72 -7.96
N THR A 121 18.62 -9.30 -6.83
CA THR A 121 19.28 -9.34 -5.52
C THR A 121 19.16 -10.71 -4.84
N THR A 122 18.00 -11.36 -4.94
CA THR A 122 17.68 -12.58 -4.18
C THR A 122 17.67 -13.85 -5.02
N GLY A 123 17.63 -13.72 -6.36
CA GLY A 123 17.41 -14.84 -7.28
C GLY A 123 15.98 -15.42 -7.23
N LYS A 124 15.04 -14.78 -6.51
CA LYS A 124 13.69 -15.29 -6.26
C LYS A 124 12.63 -14.34 -6.83
N GLN A 125 11.43 -14.87 -7.08
CA GLN A 125 10.26 -14.05 -7.37
C GLN A 125 9.62 -13.55 -6.07
N ILE A 126 9.04 -12.35 -6.11
CA ILE A 126 8.25 -11.84 -4.98
C ILE A 126 6.97 -12.67 -4.85
N ARG A 127 6.73 -13.19 -3.65
CA ARG A 127 5.50 -13.91 -3.29
C ARG A 127 4.73 -13.08 -2.27
N LEU A 128 3.47 -12.78 -2.56
CA LEU A 128 2.58 -12.01 -1.71
C LEU A 128 1.31 -12.82 -1.41
N LYS A 129 0.86 -12.79 -0.15
CA LYS A 129 -0.43 -13.37 0.27
C LYS A 129 -1.43 -12.28 0.67
N PHE A 130 -0.96 -11.27 1.39
CA PHE A 130 -1.75 -10.12 1.80
C PHE A 130 -1.05 -8.84 1.37
N VAL A 131 -1.81 -7.95 0.74
CA VAL A 131 -1.38 -6.60 0.37
C VAL A 131 -2.34 -5.61 0.98
N MET A 132 -1.84 -4.55 1.60
CA MET A 132 -2.63 -3.43 2.10
C MET A 132 -2.10 -2.14 1.50
N GLY A 133 -2.99 -1.23 1.16
CA GLY A 133 -2.59 0.08 0.70
C GLY A 133 -3.76 1.04 0.58
N ASP A 134 -3.53 2.10 -0.18
CA ASP A 134 -4.54 3.08 -0.53
C ASP A 134 -5.74 2.42 -1.23
N ALA A 135 -6.93 2.93 -0.99
CA ALA A 135 -8.11 2.58 -1.78
C ALA A 135 -8.08 3.26 -3.17
N GLU A 136 -6.94 3.18 -3.87
CA GLU A 136 -6.68 3.82 -5.15
C GLU A 136 -6.64 2.77 -6.28
N SER A 137 -7.53 2.92 -7.27
CA SER A 137 -7.66 1.96 -8.37
C SER A 137 -6.38 1.79 -9.18
N GLY A 138 -5.62 2.87 -9.44
CA GLY A 138 -4.38 2.81 -10.20
C GLY A 138 -3.30 1.99 -9.49
N GLN A 139 -3.15 2.18 -8.17
CA GLN A 139 -2.21 1.41 -7.35
C GLN A 139 -2.58 -0.08 -7.33
N LEU A 140 -3.87 -0.40 -7.11
CA LEU A 140 -4.32 -1.79 -7.14
C LEU A 140 -4.10 -2.43 -8.50
N THR A 141 -4.53 -1.79 -9.60
CA THR A 141 -4.35 -2.35 -10.94
C THR A 141 -2.86 -2.61 -11.26
N ALA A 142 -1.97 -1.69 -10.89
CA ALA A 142 -0.52 -1.89 -11.05
C ALA A 142 0.00 -3.10 -10.25
N LEU A 143 -0.45 -3.27 -8.99
CA LEU A 143 -0.11 -4.48 -8.20
C LEU A 143 -0.60 -5.76 -8.89
N GLU A 144 -1.80 -5.78 -9.48
CA GLU A 144 -2.30 -6.96 -10.19
C GLU A 144 -1.45 -7.23 -11.44
N GLN A 145 -1.13 -6.21 -12.23
CA GLN A 145 -0.32 -6.36 -13.44
C GLN A 145 1.07 -6.92 -13.12
N VAL A 146 1.72 -6.43 -12.06
CA VAL A 146 3.12 -6.76 -11.78
C VAL A 146 3.28 -8.07 -10.99
N PHE A 147 2.40 -8.35 -10.03
CA PHE A 147 2.59 -9.45 -9.07
C PHE A 147 1.62 -10.61 -9.22
N ARG A 148 0.46 -10.45 -9.88
CA ARG A 148 -0.59 -11.48 -9.91
C ARG A 148 -0.13 -12.80 -10.55
N HIS A 149 0.77 -12.73 -11.53
CA HIS A 149 1.36 -13.91 -12.16
C HIS A 149 2.07 -14.82 -11.15
N ASP A 150 2.77 -14.22 -10.19
CA ASP A 150 3.58 -14.94 -9.20
C ASP A 150 2.93 -14.97 -7.82
N SER A 151 1.78 -14.33 -7.62
CA SER A 151 1.16 -14.16 -6.31
C SER A 151 -0.36 -14.13 -6.40
N ASP A 152 -1.01 -15.09 -5.75
CA ASP A 152 -2.45 -15.05 -5.49
C ASP A 152 -2.73 -14.25 -4.20
N PHE A 153 -2.49 -12.94 -4.27
CA PHE A 153 -2.60 -12.08 -3.09
C PHE A 153 -4.01 -11.51 -2.89
N MET A 154 -4.39 -11.36 -1.63
CA MET A 154 -5.58 -10.67 -1.21
C MET A 154 -5.26 -9.20 -0.91
N PHE A 155 -5.90 -8.28 -1.63
CA PHE A 155 -5.86 -6.86 -1.28
C PHE A 155 -6.80 -6.60 -0.11
N LEU A 156 -6.24 -6.17 1.01
CA LEU A 156 -6.88 -5.78 2.25
C LEU A 156 -7.09 -4.26 2.24
N MET A 157 -8.22 -3.84 2.80
CA MET A 157 -8.52 -2.43 2.99
C MET A 157 -7.70 -1.89 4.18
N CYS A 158 -7.21 -0.64 4.03
CA CYS A 158 -6.55 0.10 5.11
C CYS A 158 -7.60 0.78 6.03
N PHE A 159 -7.60 0.41 7.31
CA PHE A 159 -8.56 0.94 8.30
C PHE A 159 -8.42 2.45 8.50
N PHE A 160 -7.20 2.99 8.45
CA PHE A 160 -6.98 4.44 8.53
C PHE A 160 -7.73 5.20 7.42
N HIS A 161 -7.65 4.69 6.19
CA HIS A 161 -8.35 5.26 5.05
C HIS A 161 -9.87 5.18 5.17
N VAL A 162 -10.41 4.11 5.75
CA VAL A 162 -11.83 4.03 6.10
C VAL A 162 -12.20 5.13 7.07
N MET A 163 -11.45 5.29 8.16
CA MET A 163 -11.75 6.29 9.19
C MET A 163 -11.70 7.71 8.63
N LYS A 164 -10.69 8.03 7.81
CA LYS A 164 -10.58 9.32 7.12
C LYS A 164 -11.79 9.60 6.23
N LYS A 165 -12.21 8.61 5.42
CA LYS A 165 -13.35 8.75 4.51
C LYS A 165 -14.69 8.82 5.23
N VAL A 166 -14.84 8.07 6.32
CA VAL A 166 -16.02 8.14 7.17
C VAL A 166 -16.11 9.50 7.82
N GLN A 167 -15.02 10.01 8.41
CA GLN A 167 -14.97 11.35 8.98
C GLN A 167 -15.39 12.41 7.95
N GLU A 168 -14.89 12.34 6.71
CA GLU A 168 -15.34 13.19 5.60
C GLU A 168 -16.84 13.10 5.35
N LYS A 169 -17.41 11.89 5.38
CA LYS A 169 -18.84 11.64 5.14
C LYS A 169 -19.74 12.05 6.29
N THR A 170 -19.23 12.08 7.52
CA THR A 170 -20.00 12.47 8.71
C THR A 170 -19.86 13.95 9.07
N LYS A 171 -19.12 14.76 8.30
CA LYS A 171 -18.89 16.20 8.59
C LYS A 171 -20.15 17.03 8.75
N CYS A 172 -21.23 16.67 8.05
CA CYS A 172 -22.49 17.41 8.10
C CYS A 172 -23.46 16.91 9.18
N LEU A 173 -23.08 15.88 9.94
CA LEU A 173 -23.89 15.34 11.03
C LEU A 173 -23.61 16.12 12.32
N LEU A 174 -24.55 16.06 13.27
CA LEU A 174 -24.29 16.52 14.64
C LEU A 174 -23.14 15.73 15.25
N ASP A 175 -22.26 16.39 16.00
CA ASP A 175 -21.06 15.76 16.61
C ASP A 175 -21.38 14.49 17.38
N ARG A 176 -22.48 14.49 18.16
CA ARG A 176 -22.92 13.30 18.91
C ARG A 176 -23.19 12.11 17.98
N VAL A 177 -23.82 12.35 16.83
CA VAL A 177 -24.15 11.31 15.85
C VAL A 177 -22.88 10.86 15.13
N ALA A 178 -22.05 11.79 14.68
CA ALA A 178 -20.77 11.48 14.03
C ALA A 178 -19.86 10.65 14.94
N ASN A 179 -19.72 11.02 16.22
CA ASN A 179 -18.93 10.27 17.19
C ASN A 179 -19.51 8.87 17.44
N GLY A 180 -20.84 8.73 17.46
CA GLY A 180 -21.50 7.42 17.54
C GLY A 180 -21.15 6.51 16.37
N VAL A 181 -21.21 7.04 15.15
CA VAL A 181 -20.82 6.32 13.91
C VAL A 181 -19.36 5.88 13.97
N LEU A 182 -18.45 6.76 14.40
CA LEU A 182 -17.02 6.42 14.52
C LEU A 182 -16.78 5.31 15.55
N ALA A 183 -17.40 5.40 16.73
CA ALA A 183 -17.28 4.36 17.77
C ALA A 183 -17.79 3.00 17.28
N GLN A 184 -18.92 2.98 16.58
CA GLN A 184 -19.50 1.77 16.00
C GLN A 184 -18.61 1.13 14.93
N ILE A 185 -17.86 1.92 14.16
CA ILE A 185 -16.89 1.39 13.19
C ILE A 185 -15.67 0.82 13.90
N TYR A 186 -15.24 1.41 15.01
CA TYR A 186 -14.22 0.78 15.86
C TYR A 186 -14.70 -0.58 16.38
N ASP A 187 -15.96 -0.70 16.82
CA ASP A 187 -16.50 -2.00 17.23
C ASP A 187 -16.46 -3.02 16.08
N MET A 188 -16.85 -2.61 14.87
CA MET A 188 -16.77 -3.46 13.66
C MET A 188 -15.35 -3.90 13.32
N HIS A 189 -14.36 -3.05 13.60
CA HIS A 189 -12.95 -3.35 13.35
C HIS A 189 -12.42 -4.52 14.20
N PHE A 190 -13.13 -4.86 15.26
CA PHE A 190 -12.84 -6.02 16.12
C PHE A 190 -13.78 -7.20 15.91
N CYS A 191 -14.68 -7.16 14.91
CA CYS A 191 -15.48 -8.32 14.53
C CYS A 191 -14.57 -9.50 14.13
N SER A 192 -15.00 -10.71 14.48
CA SER A 192 -14.24 -11.94 14.23
C SER A 192 -14.51 -12.54 12.85
N SER A 193 -15.51 -12.02 12.12
CA SER A 193 -15.88 -12.53 10.80
C SER A 193 -16.63 -11.51 9.95
N PHE A 194 -16.61 -11.71 8.63
CA PHE A 194 -17.34 -10.86 7.69
C PHE A 194 -18.87 -10.88 7.91
N PRO A 195 -19.52 -12.03 8.17
CA PRO A 195 -20.95 -12.05 8.52
C PRO A 195 -21.30 -11.22 9.76
N GLU A 196 -20.46 -11.26 10.79
CA GLU A 196 -20.65 -10.44 12.00
C GLU A 196 -20.56 -8.94 11.69
N LEU A 197 -19.62 -8.56 10.82
CA LEU A 197 -19.45 -7.17 10.38
C LEU A 197 -20.66 -6.68 9.56
N VAL A 198 -21.19 -7.53 8.68
CA VAL A 198 -22.44 -7.25 7.93
C VAL A 198 -23.63 -7.11 8.89
N GLN A 199 -23.73 -7.98 9.90
CA GLN A 199 -24.77 -7.91 10.92
C GLN A 199 -24.70 -6.61 11.71
N ALA A 200 -23.50 -6.24 12.20
CA ALA A 200 -23.28 -4.98 12.91
C ALA A 200 -23.72 -3.77 12.07
N THR A 201 -23.34 -3.73 10.79
CA THR A 201 -23.75 -2.67 9.85
C THR A 201 -25.28 -2.57 9.69
N ASN A 202 -25.99 -3.71 9.68
CA ASN A 202 -27.45 -3.73 9.59
C ASN A 202 -28.14 -3.31 10.91
N CYS A 203 -27.44 -3.42 12.04
CA CYS A 203 -27.97 -3.10 13.37
C CYS A 203 -27.74 -1.63 13.75
N TYR A 204 -26.58 -1.06 13.45
CA TYR A 204 -26.14 0.22 13.99
C TYR A 204 -26.75 1.45 13.34
N TRP A 205 -27.01 1.41 12.03
CA TRP A 205 -27.40 2.58 11.25
C TRP A 205 -28.77 2.37 10.61
N LYS A 206 -29.79 2.96 11.24
CA LYS A 206 -31.20 2.94 10.83
C LYS A 206 -31.75 4.36 10.83
N ASP A 207 -32.97 4.53 10.34
CA ASP A 207 -33.70 5.79 10.34
C ASP A 207 -32.86 6.92 9.69
N ASP A 208 -32.50 7.95 10.46
CA ASP A 208 -31.74 9.11 9.99
C ASP A 208 -30.33 8.78 9.43
N LEU A 209 -29.85 7.54 9.61
CA LEU A 209 -28.55 7.08 9.10
C LEU A 209 -28.65 6.09 7.93
N GLU A 210 -29.84 5.87 7.35
CA GLU A 210 -30.01 4.96 6.21
C GLU A 210 -29.11 5.30 5.01
N ALA A 211 -28.97 6.59 4.68
CA ALA A 211 -28.10 7.04 3.60
C ALA A 211 -26.62 6.71 3.88
N PHE A 212 -26.19 6.85 5.14
CA PHE A 212 -24.85 6.47 5.57
C PHE A 212 -24.67 4.95 5.52
N ALA A 213 -25.66 4.18 5.97
CA ALA A 213 -25.62 2.72 5.92
C ALA A 213 -25.51 2.21 4.47
N ALA A 214 -26.28 2.79 3.54
CA ALA A 214 -26.21 2.45 2.13
C ALA A 214 -24.83 2.76 1.54
N TYR A 215 -24.28 3.95 1.84
CA TYR A 215 -22.91 4.32 1.48
C TYR A 215 -21.89 3.31 2.02
N PHE A 216 -21.96 2.99 3.32
CA PHE A 216 -20.98 2.14 3.97
C PHE A 216 -21.00 0.72 3.41
N LYS A 217 -22.20 0.13 3.24
CA LYS A 217 -22.36 -1.19 2.62
C LYS A 217 -21.80 -1.21 1.20
N SER A 218 -22.13 -0.20 0.40
CA SER A 218 -21.65 -0.09 -0.98
C SER A 218 -20.12 -0.03 -1.04
N GLN A 219 -19.50 0.84 -0.24
CA GLN A 219 -18.06 1.12 -0.36
C GLN A 219 -17.18 0.13 0.40
N TRP A 220 -17.59 -0.28 1.59
CA TRP A 220 -16.71 -0.99 2.52
C TRP A 220 -17.07 -2.46 2.71
N LEU A 221 -18.22 -2.92 2.18
CA LEU A 221 -18.64 -4.33 2.22
C LEU A 221 -18.81 -4.95 0.83
N GLY A 222 -19.23 -4.17 -0.17
CA GLY A 222 -19.56 -4.65 -1.50
C GLY A 222 -18.55 -4.31 -2.61
N ALA A 223 -17.65 -3.35 -2.38
CA ALA A 223 -16.75 -2.86 -3.42
C ALA A 223 -15.44 -3.65 -3.52
N ARG A 224 -14.59 -3.28 -4.48
CA ARG A 224 -13.23 -3.83 -4.66
C ARG A 224 -12.34 -3.68 -3.41
N PHE A 225 -12.58 -2.65 -2.59
CA PHE A 225 -11.84 -2.32 -1.37
C PHE A 225 -12.62 -2.65 -0.09
N SER A 226 -13.13 -3.88 0.02
CA SER A 226 -14.04 -4.32 1.09
C SER A 226 -13.46 -5.38 2.03
N ARG A 227 -12.22 -5.82 1.81
CA ARG A 227 -11.64 -6.93 2.59
C ARG A 227 -11.02 -6.40 3.88
N TRP A 228 -11.77 -6.49 4.97
CA TRP A 228 -11.35 -6.09 6.31
C TRP A 228 -10.29 -7.04 6.86
N GLN A 229 -9.13 -6.52 7.26
CA GLN A 229 -8.03 -7.33 7.79
C GLN A 229 -8.49 -8.28 8.92
N CYS A 230 -9.34 -7.80 9.84
CA CYS A 230 -9.86 -8.58 10.97
C CYS A 230 -10.59 -9.87 10.54
N CYS A 231 -11.13 -9.92 9.32
CA CYS A 231 -11.88 -11.07 8.80
C CYS A 231 -11.01 -12.07 8.02
N TYR A 232 -9.81 -11.69 7.58
CA TYR A 232 -9.03 -12.46 6.60
C TYR A 232 -7.58 -12.73 7.00
N ALA A 233 -6.94 -11.83 7.74
CA ALA A 233 -5.56 -12.02 8.19
C ALA A 233 -5.51 -12.95 9.42
N ALA A 234 -4.41 -13.70 9.55
CA ALA A 234 -4.19 -14.53 10.73
C ALA A 234 -4.06 -13.67 12.00
N PRO A 235 -4.39 -14.19 13.20
CA PRO A 235 -4.22 -13.44 14.43
C PRO A 235 -2.77 -12.98 14.67
N GLY A 236 -2.57 -11.84 15.32
CA GLY A 236 -1.25 -11.36 15.76
C GLY A 236 -0.62 -10.28 14.88
N PHE A 237 -1.20 -9.96 13.71
CA PHE A 237 -0.88 -8.69 13.04
C PHE A 237 -1.42 -7.50 13.82
N ALA A 238 -0.80 -6.33 13.68
CA ALA A 238 -1.37 -5.09 14.19
C ALA A 238 -2.72 -4.86 13.49
N ASN A 239 -3.79 -4.71 14.25
CA ASN A 239 -5.11 -4.43 13.68
C ASN A 239 -5.23 -2.97 13.29
N THR A 240 -4.49 -2.07 13.95
CA THR A 240 -4.56 -0.64 13.69
C THR A 240 -3.39 -0.24 12.81
N ASP A 241 -3.69 0.72 11.92
CA ASP A 241 -2.78 1.46 11.07
C ASP A 241 -2.14 0.59 9.97
N ASN A 242 -2.28 1.03 8.71
CA ASN A 242 -1.22 0.76 7.74
C ASN A 242 0.02 1.38 8.37
N PRO A 243 1.01 0.62 8.86
CA PRO A 243 2.08 1.21 9.66
C PRO A 243 2.95 2.16 8.84
N VAL A 244 2.82 2.09 7.50
CA VAL A 244 3.34 3.09 6.59
C VAL A 244 2.83 4.49 6.94
N GLU A 245 1.61 4.64 7.43
CA GLU A 245 1.06 5.94 7.86
C GLU A 245 1.84 6.57 9.02
N GLN A 246 2.54 5.78 9.84
CA GLN A 246 3.47 6.32 10.85
C GLN A 246 4.79 6.80 10.25
N PHE A 247 5.14 6.33 9.05
CA PHE A 247 6.30 6.77 8.27
C PHE A 247 5.98 8.01 7.41
N ASN A 248 4.69 8.31 7.20
CA ASN A 248 4.20 9.43 6.40
C ASN A 248 4.15 10.74 7.18
#